data_AF-A0A3C0GIU4-F1
#
_entry.id   AF-A0A3C0GIU4-F1
#
_cell.length_a   1.000
_cell.length_b   1.000
_cell.length_c   1.000
_cell.angle_alpha   90.00
_cell.angle_beta   90.00
_cell.angle_gamma   90.00
#
_symmetry.space_group_name_H-M   'P 1'
#
loop_
_entity.id
_entity.type
_entity.pdbx_description
1 polymer ?
#
loop_
_entity_poly.entity_id
_entity_poly.type
_entity_poly.pdbx_seq_one_letter_code
_entity_poly.pdbx_strand_id
1 'polypeptide(L)'
;MSIIFKPQKEMELFAPFGPTMGYYRMPDELVEKLNSKMSDKLEDYSDNLVGKVKEELAFDEDIVKIAQEGLGQFVGKYQAYTELRNSFGANSLDVDKYNYGLQIVSGWFVRQFNGEYNPLHIHTGSRLSCVGYLKLPEGIEE
;
A
#
# COMPACT_ATOMS: atom_id res chain seq x y z
N MET A 1 16.81 16.70 17.39
CA MET A 1 17.31 17.30 16.13
C MET A 1 16.22 18.23 15.62
N SER A 2 16.51 19.48 15.27
CA SER A 2 15.48 20.42 14.78
C SER A 2 14.96 19.95 13.43
N ILE A 3 13.70 19.50 13.35
CA ILE A 3 13.07 19.02 12.10
C ILE A 3 12.52 20.20 11.26
N ILE A 4 12.57 21.42 11.79
CA ILE A 4 12.36 22.65 11.02
C ILE A 4 13.59 22.91 10.15
N PHE A 5 13.37 23.03 8.84
CA PHE A 5 14.39 23.47 7.90
C PHE A 5 14.97 24.81 8.35
N LYS A 6 16.28 24.84 8.61
CA LYS A 6 17.03 26.05 8.92
C LYS A 6 17.96 26.32 7.74
N PRO A 7 17.74 27.40 6.97
CA PRO A 7 18.64 27.75 5.87
C PRO A 7 20.08 27.86 6.38
N GLN A 8 21.03 27.20 5.71
CA GLN A 8 22.45 27.26 6.10
C GLN A 8 23.31 28.08 5.14
N LYS A 9 22.77 28.41 3.96
CA LYS A 9 23.46 29.17 2.91
C LYS A 9 22.55 30.27 2.36
N GLU A 10 23.16 31.24 1.69
CA GLU A 10 22.46 32.34 1.00
C GLU A 10 21.50 31.84 -0.11
N MET A 11 21.75 30.67 -0.70
CA MET A 11 20.88 30.06 -1.70
C MET A 11 20.84 28.54 -1.55
N GLU A 12 19.64 27.98 -1.39
CA GLU A 12 19.38 26.54 -1.27
C GLU A 12 18.09 26.18 -2.00
N LEU A 13 18.07 25.04 -2.70
CA LEU A 13 16.87 24.46 -3.31
C LEU A 13 16.49 23.21 -2.52
N PHE A 14 15.23 23.11 -2.09
CA PHE A 14 14.71 21.92 -1.40
C PHE A 14 13.20 21.75 -1.66
N ALA A 15 12.70 20.52 -1.52
CA ALA A 15 11.29 20.17 -1.74
C ALA A 15 10.71 19.51 -0.47
N PRO A 16 10.25 20.28 0.53
CA PRO A 16 9.74 19.73 1.78
C PRO A 16 8.35 19.11 1.60
N PHE A 17 7.59 19.54 0.59
CA PHE A 17 6.22 19.12 0.32
C PHE A 17 6.21 18.15 -0.86
N GLY A 18 6.13 16.87 -0.56
CA GLY A 18 6.01 15.78 -1.52
C GLY A 18 5.43 14.55 -0.82
N PRO A 19 4.73 13.67 -1.54
CA PRO A 19 4.17 12.46 -0.96
C PRO A 19 5.31 11.55 -0.49
N THR A 20 5.13 10.93 0.67
CA THR A 20 6.00 9.81 1.07
C THR A 20 5.60 8.59 0.25
N MET A 21 6.56 8.02 -0.48
CA MET A 21 6.39 6.76 -1.20
C MET A 21 7.00 5.62 -0.38
N GLY A 22 6.22 4.57 -0.15
CA GLY A 22 6.68 3.35 0.51
C GLY A 22 6.99 2.26 -0.51
N TYR A 23 8.08 1.53 -0.30
CA TYR A 23 8.41 0.32 -1.06
C TYR A 23 8.76 -0.81 -0.09
N TYR A 24 8.21 -2.00 -0.34
CA TYR A 24 8.49 -3.20 0.42
C TYR A 24 8.56 -4.39 -0.53
N ARG A 25 9.72 -5.05 -0.58
CA ARG A 25 9.83 -6.37 -1.21
C ARG A 25 9.20 -7.39 -0.26
N MET A 26 8.01 -7.86 -0.60
CA MET A 26 7.34 -8.91 0.16
C MET A 26 8.24 -10.16 0.22
N PRO A 27 8.36 -10.82 1.39
CA PRO A 27 9.03 -12.11 1.49
C PRO A 27 8.33 -13.13 0.58
N ASP A 28 9.11 -14.04 0.00
CA ASP A 28 8.58 -15.04 -0.93
C ASP A 28 7.44 -15.86 -0.28
N GLU A 29 7.56 -16.21 1.00
CA GLU A 29 6.51 -16.91 1.76
C GLU A 29 5.18 -16.13 1.80
N LEU A 30 5.22 -14.80 1.96
CA LEU A 30 4.00 -13.98 1.95
C LEU A 30 3.38 -13.97 0.56
N VAL A 31 4.21 -13.87 -0.49
CA VAL A 31 3.76 -13.90 -1.88
C VAL A 31 3.12 -15.24 -2.21
N GLU A 32 3.77 -16.35 -1.84
CA GLU A 32 3.26 -17.72 -2.02
C GLU A 32 1.95 -17.94 -1.26
N LYS A 33 1.87 -17.51 0.01
CA LYS A 33 0.67 -17.63 0.84
C LYS A 33 -0.51 -16.87 0.24
N LEU A 34 -0.30 -15.62 -0.22
CA LEU A 34 -1.34 -14.85 -0.90
C LEU A 34 -1.75 -15.50 -2.23
N ASN A 35 -0.78 -15.93 -3.05
CA ASN A 35 -1.07 -16.62 -4.32
C ASN A 35 -1.88 -17.91 -4.09
N SER A 36 -1.59 -18.67 -3.02
CA SER A 36 -2.32 -19.91 -2.70
C SER A 36 -3.80 -19.70 -2.34
N LYS A 37 -4.16 -18.47 -1.93
CA LYS A 37 -5.54 -18.10 -1.59
C LYS A 37 -6.33 -17.56 -2.78
N MET A 38 -5.66 -17.27 -3.89
CA MET A 38 -6.34 -16.83 -5.11
C MET A 38 -7.18 -17.98 -5.68
N SER A 39 -8.48 -17.73 -5.85
CA SER A 39 -9.42 -18.65 -6.48
C SER A 39 -10.46 -17.87 -7.26
N ASP A 40 -10.85 -18.41 -8.41
CA ASP A 40 -12.01 -17.99 -9.22
C ASP A 40 -13.38 -18.09 -8.51
N LYS A 41 -13.42 -18.65 -7.29
CA LYS A 41 -14.61 -18.73 -6.45
C LYS A 41 -14.77 -17.57 -5.48
N LEU A 42 -13.79 -16.68 -5.39
CA LEU A 42 -13.90 -15.45 -4.63
C LEU A 42 -14.96 -14.54 -5.26
N GLU A 43 -15.54 -13.65 -4.45
CA GLU A 43 -16.55 -12.70 -4.92
C GLU A 43 -15.93 -11.76 -5.96
N ASP A 44 -16.55 -11.70 -7.14
CA ASP A 44 -16.19 -10.72 -8.16
C ASP A 44 -16.71 -9.33 -7.74
N TYR A 45 -15.78 -8.41 -7.54
CA TYR A 45 -16.00 -7.05 -7.07
C TYR A 45 -15.91 -6.00 -8.19
N SER A 46 -15.77 -6.44 -9.44
CA SER A 46 -15.52 -5.57 -10.60
C SER A 46 -16.58 -4.46 -10.78
N ASP A 47 -17.85 -4.74 -10.48
CA ASP A 47 -18.95 -3.75 -10.61
C ASP A 47 -18.80 -2.55 -9.66
N ASN A 48 -17.99 -2.68 -8.61
CA ASN A 48 -17.71 -1.62 -7.63
C ASN A 48 -16.45 -0.82 -7.98
N LEU A 49 -15.76 -1.18 -9.06
CA LEU A 49 -14.43 -0.71 -9.39
C LEU A 49 -14.37 -0.08 -10.78
N VAL A 50 -13.37 0.78 -10.99
CA VAL A 50 -13.23 1.57 -12.23
C VAL A 50 -12.48 0.78 -13.32
N GLY A 51 -11.87 -0.35 -12.95
CA GLY A 51 -11.01 -1.15 -13.82
C GLY A 51 -11.74 -1.65 -15.06
N LYS A 52 -11.01 -1.75 -16.18
CA LYS A 52 -11.42 -2.58 -17.34
C LYS A 52 -10.67 -3.90 -17.29
N VAL A 53 -10.76 -4.56 -16.13
CA VAL A 53 -10.11 -5.83 -15.80
C VAL A 53 -11.20 -6.87 -15.59
N LYS A 54 -10.94 -8.12 -16.00
CA LYS A 54 -11.96 -9.17 -16.00
C LYS A 54 -12.20 -9.82 -14.65
N GLU A 55 -11.22 -9.77 -13.75
CA GLU A 55 -11.29 -10.48 -12.49
C GLU A 55 -10.70 -9.60 -11.38
N GLU A 56 -11.60 -8.93 -10.65
CA GLU A 56 -11.29 -8.19 -9.43
C GLU A 56 -11.91 -8.92 -8.25
N LEU A 57 -11.13 -9.82 -7.62
CA LEU A 57 -11.64 -10.83 -6.69
C LEU A 57 -11.45 -10.36 -5.25
N ALA A 58 -12.54 -10.07 -4.53
CA ALA A 58 -12.50 -9.55 -3.17
C ALA A 58 -11.79 -10.49 -2.19
N PHE A 59 -11.04 -9.92 -1.25
CA PHE A 59 -10.43 -10.66 -0.15
C PHE A 59 -11.49 -11.11 0.85
N ASP A 60 -11.42 -12.38 1.25
CA ASP A 60 -12.13 -12.89 2.42
C ASP A 60 -11.38 -12.58 3.73
N GLU A 61 -11.96 -12.96 4.86
CA GLU A 61 -11.39 -12.72 6.18
C GLU A 61 -10.00 -13.37 6.36
N ASP A 62 -9.81 -14.55 5.78
CA ASP A 62 -8.54 -15.29 5.82
C ASP A 62 -7.43 -14.54 5.09
N ILE A 63 -7.72 -14.04 3.88
CA ILE A 63 -6.78 -13.27 3.06
C ILE A 63 -6.46 -11.94 3.74
N VAL A 64 -7.47 -11.25 4.28
CA VAL A 64 -7.27 -10.01 5.05
C VAL A 64 -6.32 -10.25 6.20
N LYS A 65 -6.49 -11.34 6.97
CA LYS A 65 -5.60 -11.68 8.09
C LYS A 65 -4.17 -11.92 7.64
N ILE A 66 -3.98 -12.68 6.55
CA ILE A 66 -2.66 -12.94 5.96
C ILE A 66 -1.97 -11.62 5.57
N ALA A 67 -2.70 -10.73 4.89
CA ALA A 67 -2.18 -9.43 4.48
C ALA A 67 -1.86 -8.53 5.68
N GLN A 68 -2.70 -8.51 6.72
CA GLN A 68 -2.46 -7.76 7.95
C GLN A 68 -1.19 -8.22 8.66
N GLU A 69 -1.02 -9.53 8.82
CA GLU A 69 0.17 -10.13 9.45
C GLU A 69 1.44 -9.83 8.64
N GLY A 70 1.39 -10.00 7.32
CA GLY A 70 2.54 -9.82 6.44
C GLY A 70 2.95 -8.36 6.17
N LEU A 71 1.99 -7.43 6.19
CA LEU A 71 2.22 -6.03 5.79
C LEU A 71 2.20 -5.06 6.98
N GLY A 72 1.64 -5.45 8.12
CA GLY A 72 1.35 -4.55 9.24
C GLY A 72 2.58 -3.79 9.74
N GLN A 73 3.74 -4.46 9.88
CA GLN A 73 4.97 -3.79 10.31
C GLN A 73 5.46 -2.75 9.31
N PHE A 74 5.38 -3.05 8.01
CA PHE A 74 5.80 -2.11 6.97
C PHE A 74 4.88 -0.88 6.95
N VAL A 75 3.56 -1.08 6.93
CA VAL A 75 2.59 0.03 6.93
C VAL A 75 2.70 0.86 8.20
N GLY A 76 2.92 0.23 9.35
CA GLY A 76 3.16 0.92 10.63
C GLY A 76 4.40 1.82 10.58
N LYS A 77 5.53 1.31 10.06
CA LYS A 77 6.76 2.10 9.88
C LYS A 77 6.57 3.25 8.89
N TYR A 78 5.89 2.99 7.78
CA TYR A 78 5.54 4.02 6.79
C TYR A 78 4.72 5.15 7.42
N GLN A 79 3.67 4.80 8.17
CA GLN A 79 2.80 5.77 8.83
C GLN A 79 3.56 6.56 9.92
N ALA A 80 4.40 5.91 10.72
CA ALA A 80 5.22 6.57 11.73
C ALA A 80 6.16 7.62 11.11
N TYR A 81 6.87 7.24 10.04
CA TYR A 81 7.75 8.15 9.31
C TYR A 81 6.98 9.31 8.69
N THR A 82 5.84 9.01 8.06
CA THR A 82 5.01 10.02 7.36
C THR A 82 4.44 11.03 8.34
N GLU A 83 3.93 10.59 9.50
CA GLU A 83 3.38 11.46 10.53
C GLU A 83 4.47 12.38 11.12
N LEU A 84 5.64 11.83 11.45
CA LEU A 84 6.78 12.61 11.94
C LEU A 84 7.26 13.62 10.91
N ARG A 85 7.40 13.21 9.65
CA ARG A 85 7.85 14.07 8.56
C ARG A 85 6.86 15.20 8.29
N ASN A 86 5.59 14.88 8.11
CA ASN A 86 4.57 15.84 7.69
C ASN A 86 4.18 16.82 8.80
N SER A 87 4.34 16.40 10.06
CA SER A 87 4.19 17.28 11.22
C SER A 87 5.45 18.09 11.53
N PHE A 88 6.50 18.00 10.72
CA PHE A 88 7.81 18.62 10.99
C PHE A 88 8.35 18.25 12.38
N GLY A 89 8.15 17.01 12.80
CA GLY A 89 8.62 16.51 14.09
C GLY A 89 7.68 16.74 15.27
N ALA A 90 6.54 17.39 15.06
CA ALA A 90 5.61 17.70 16.15
C ALA A 90 4.79 16.47 16.59
N ASN A 91 4.54 15.53 15.68
CA ASN A 91 3.75 14.33 15.94
C ASN A 91 4.61 13.08 15.76
N SER A 92 4.40 12.10 16.62
CA SER A 92 4.88 10.73 16.45
C SER A 92 3.79 9.75 16.89
N LEU A 93 3.85 8.52 16.41
CA LEU A 93 3.01 7.46 16.97
C LEU A 93 3.45 7.21 18.42
N ASP A 94 2.52 7.25 19.35
CA ASP A 94 2.75 7.01 20.78
C ASP A 94 2.50 5.53 21.07
N VAL A 95 3.53 4.73 20.82
CA VAL A 95 3.49 3.27 20.93
C VAL A 95 3.51 2.78 22.38
N ASP A 96 3.87 3.64 23.34
CA ASP A 96 3.81 3.32 24.77
C ASP A 96 2.36 3.42 25.28
N LYS A 97 1.57 4.35 24.73
CA LYS A 97 0.16 4.55 25.10
C LYS A 97 -0.82 3.73 24.27
N TYR A 98 -0.54 3.52 22.98
CA TYR A 98 -1.49 2.92 22.05
C TYR A 98 -0.92 1.70 21.33
N ASN A 99 -1.77 0.68 21.18
CA ASN A 99 -1.48 -0.47 20.34
C ASN A 99 -2.06 -0.22 18.93
N TYR A 100 -1.19 0.11 17.98
CA TYR A 100 -1.59 0.36 16.59
C TYR A 100 -1.70 -0.94 15.79
N GLY A 101 -2.76 -1.06 14.98
CA GLY A 101 -2.97 -2.16 14.06
C GLY A 101 -3.23 -1.67 12.64
N LEU A 102 -2.95 -2.53 11.66
CA LEU A 102 -3.35 -2.29 10.28
C LEU A 102 -4.81 -2.70 10.11
N GLN A 103 -5.68 -1.76 9.77
CA GLN A 103 -7.04 -2.05 9.31
C GLN A 103 -7.05 -2.04 7.78
N ILE A 104 -7.37 -3.17 7.16
CA ILE A 104 -7.65 -3.23 5.73
C ILE A 104 -9.14 -2.94 5.53
N VAL A 105 -9.46 -1.79 4.94
CA VAL A 105 -10.85 -1.37 4.67
C VAL A 105 -11.42 -2.17 3.49
N SER A 106 -10.59 -2.44 2.48
CA SER A 106 -10.92 -3.19 1.29
C SER A 106 -9.65 -3.76 0.67
N GLY A 107 -9.74 -4.93 0.05
CA GLY A 107 -8.65 -5.55 -0.70
C GLY A 107 -9.20 -6.56 -1.70
N TRP A 108 -8.55 -6.69 -2.84
CA TRP A 108 -8.93 -7.64 -3.89
C TRP A 108 -7.71 -8.05 -4.70
N PHE A 109 -7.75 -9.24 -5.28
CA PHE A 109 -6.80 -9.64 -6.32
C PHE A 109 -7.22 -9.01 -7.64
N VAL A 110 -6.26 -8.50 -8.39
CA VAL A 110 -6.46 -8.03 -9.76
C VAL A 110 -5.73 -8.98 -10.71
N ARG A 111 -6.48 -9.69 -11.55
CA ARG A 111 -5.89 -10.47 -12.65
C ARG A 111 -6.08 -9.70 -13.95
N GLN A 112 -4.99 -9.16 -14.45
CA GLN A 112 -4.98 -8.37 -15.68
C GLN A 112 -4.44 -9.19 -16.85
N PHE A 113 -5.18 -9.21 -17.95
CA PHE A 113 -4.82 -9.91 -19.18
C PHE A 113 -4.42 -8.95 -20.30
N ASN A 114 -3.87 -9.50 -21.38
CA ASN A 114 -3.47 -8.72 -22.56
C ASN A 114 -4.65 -7.89 -23.11
N GLY A 115 -4.41 -6.60 -23.34
CA GLY A 115 -5.41 -5.64 -23.82
C GLY A 115 -6.25 -4.98 -22.73
N GLU A 116 -6.10 -5.38 -21.46
CA GLU A 116 -6.78 -4.73 -20.32
C GLU A 116 -5.94 -3.60 -19.74
N TYR A 117 -6.62 -2.65 -19.08
CA TYR A 117 -5.96 -1.54 -18.41
C TYR A 117 -6.75 -1.08 -17.19
N ASN A 118 -6.04 -0.50 -16.23
CA ASN A 118 -6.63 0.19 -15.11
C ASN A 118 -6.51 1.71 -15.34
N PRO A 119 -7.62 2.45 -15.56
CA PRO A 119 -7.57 3.89 -15.83
C PRO A 119 -7.04 4.68 -14.64
N LEU A 120 -6.60 5.91 -14.88
CA LEU A 120 -6.25 6.84 -13.81
C LEU A 120 -7.47 7.08 -12.90
N HIS A 121 -7.31 6.83 -11.60
CA HIS A 121 -8.34 7.08 -10.60
C HIS A 121 -7.69 7.32 -9.22
N ILE A 122 -8.53 7.68 -8.24
CA ILE A 122 -8.15 7.82 -6.83
C ILE A 122 -9.04 6.92 -5.98
N HIS A 123 -8.53 6.52 -4.82
CA HIS A 123 -9.33 5.83 -3.81
C HIS A 123 -9.79 6.82 -2.75
N THR A 124 -11.08 6.80 -2.43
CA THR A 124 -11.67 7.57 -1.33
C THR A 124 -12.05 6.63 -0.18
N GLY A 125 -12.11 7.14 1.05
CA GLY A 125 -12.50 6.33 2.22
C GLY A 125 -11.37 5.49 2.83
N SER A 126 -10.14 5.65 2.32
CA SER A 126 -8.92 5.08 2.92
C SER A 126 -7.90 6.19 3.22
N ARG A 127 -7.04 5.96 4.22
CA ARG A 127 -5.89 6.84 4.51
C ARG A 127 -4.69 6.53 3.61
N LEU A 128 -4.57 5.29 3.18
CA LEU A 128 -3.49 4.77 2.36
C LEU A 128 -4.09 3.79 1.34
N SER A 129 -3.59 3.85 0.12
CA SER A 129 -3.84 2.85 -0.92
C SER A 129 -2.51 2.24 -1.35
N CYS A 130 -2.52 0.94 -1.63
CA CYS A 130 -1.33 0.17 -1.94
C CYS A 130 -1.59 -0.72 -3.15
N VAL A 131 -0.52 -1.07 -3.87
CA VAL A 131 -0.53 -2.14 -4.88
C VAL A 131 0.60 -3.11 -4.55
N GLY A 132 0.32 -4.41 -4.67
CA GLY A 132 1.29 -5.48 -4.48
C GLY A 132 1.31 -6.40 -5.69
N TYR A 133 2.49 -6.62 -6.26
CA TYR A 133 2.67 -7.53 -7.39
C TYR A 133 3.01 -8.92 -6.88
N LEU A 134 2.10 -9.88 -7.11
CA LEU A 134 2.28 -11.29 -6.70
C LEU A 134 2.78 -12.18 -7.83
N LYS A 135 2.56 -11.75 -9.07
CA LYS A 135 3.05 -12.39 -10.29
C LYS A 135 3.12 -11.34 -11.40
N LEU A 136 4.12 -11.45 -12.26
CA LEU A 136 4.29 -10.63 -13.46
C LEU A 136 4.18 -11.51 -14.71
N PRO A 137 3.73 -10.96 -15.86
CA PRO A 137 3.75 -11.68 -17.12
C PRO A 137 5.19 -11.97 -17.56
N GLU A 138 5.38 -13.07 -18.28
CA GLU A 138 6.67 -13.40 -18.90
C GLU A 138 7.07 -12.31 -19.90
N GLY A 139 8.36 -11.96 -19.94
CA GLY A 139 8.89 -10.94 -20.85
C GLY A 139 8.54 -9.49 -20.50
N ILE A 140 8.01 -9.19 -19.29
CA ILE A 140 7.72 -7.79 -18.91
C ILE A 140 8.97 -6.91 -18.76
N GLU A 141 10.14 -7.53 -18.56
CA GLU A 141 11.43 -6.85 -18.43
C GLU A 141 12.20 -6.74 -19.75
N GLU A 142 11.72 -7.38 -20.83
CA GLU A 142 12.29 -7.32 -22.18
C GLU A 142 11.83 -6.05 -22.94
#